data_AF-A0AAP9WP13-F1
#
_entry.id   AF-A0AAP9WP13-F1
#
_cell.length_a   1.000
_cell.length_b   1.000
_cell.length_c   1.000
_cell.angle_alpha   90.00
_cell.angle_beta   90.00
_cell.angle_gamma   90.00
#
_symmetry.space_group_name_H-M   'P 1'
#
loop_
_entity.id
_entity.type
_entity.pdbx_description
1 polymer ?
#
loop_
_entity_poly.entity_id
_entity_poly.type
_entity_poly.pdbx_seq_one_letter_code
_entity_poly.pdbx_strand_id
1 'polypeptide(L)' 'MAEVIKLRVKCHACSYMIEGSAKYGAGHYVPEGVNFEFVAIGKIETAKGRRVKAEISAICPNCGVANKWTI' A
#
# COMPACT_ATOMS: atom_id res chain seq x y z
N MET A 1 8.39 -9.17 13.98
CA MET A 1 8.91 -8.87 12.63
C MET A 1 7.84 -8.03 11.95
N ALA A 2 8.14 -6.80 11.51
CA ALA A 2 7.17 -6.10 10.68
C ALA A 2 7.19 -6.76 9.31
N GLU A 3 6.02 -7.13 8.80
CA GLU A 3 5.89 -7.63 7.45
C GLU A 3 5.87 -6.42 6.51
N VAL A 4 6.76 -6.43 5.51
CA VAL A 4 6.84 -5.38 4.51
C VAL A 4 6.02 -5.83 3.30
N ILE A 5 4.99 -5.06 2.94
CA ILE A 5 4.22 -5.32 1.73
C ILE A 5 4.83 -4.49 0.61
N LYS A 6 5.41 -5.15 -0.40
CA LYS A 6 5.89 -4.48 -1.62
C LYS A 6 4.71 -4.25 -2.56
N LEU A 7 4.53 -3.01 -2.99
CA LEU A 7 3.40 -2.57 -3.79
C LEU A 7 3.88 -1.87 -5.06
N ARG A 8 3.18 -2.16 -6.15
CA ARG A 8 3.33 -1.50 -7.43
C ARG A 8 1.96 -1.03 -7.89
N VAL A 9 1.76 0.29 -7.87
CA VAL A 9 0.48 0.91 -8.20
C VAL A 9 0.68 2.00 -9.24
N LYS A 10 -0.34 2.21 -10.07
CA LYS A 10 -0.31 3.22 -11.11
C LYS A 10 -1.02 4.48 -10.61
N CYS A 11 -0.35 5.62 -10.70
CA CYS A 11 -0.94 6.92 -10.42
C CYS A 11 -2.14 7.16 -11.36
N HIS A 12 -3.30 7.55 -10.82
CA HIS A 12 -4.48 7.80 -11.65
C HIS A 12 -4.31 9.04 -12.54
N ALA A 13 -3.60 10.06 -12.04
CA ALA A 13 -3.44 11.34 -12.74
C ALA A 13 -2.42 11.29 -13.89
N CYS A 14 -1.18 10.85 -13.62
CA CYS A 14 -0.09 10.91 -14.60
C CYS A 14 0.31 9.54 -15.16
N SER A 15 -0.40 8.47 -14.82
CA SER A 15 -0.07 7.09 -15.23
C SER A 15 1.32 6.58 -14.81
N TYR A 16 2.04 7.32 -13.97
CA TYR A 16 3.35 6.93 -13.46
C TYR A 16 3.25 5.68 -12.57
N MET A 17 4.21 4.78 -12.70
CA MET A 17 4.33 3.57 -11.88
C MET A 17 5.02 3.92 -10.56
N ILE A 18 4.29 3.74 -9.46
CA ILE A 18 4.77 3.99 -8.12
C ILE A 18 5.09 2.64 -7.49
N GLU A 19 6.37 2.43 -7.21
CA GLU A 19 6.90 1.23 -6.57
C GLU A 19 7.40 1.60 -5.18
N GLY A 20 7.05 0.76 -4.21
CA GLY A 20 7.42 1.03 -2.83
C GLY A 20 6.91 -0.01 -1.87
N SER A 21 6.81 0.39 -0.61
CA SER A 21 6.50 -0.51 0.49
C SER A 21 5.51 0.10 1.46
N ALA A 22 4.71 -0.78 2.08
CA ALA A 22 3.81 -0.47 3.16
C ALA A 22 4.19 -1.29 4.40
N LYS A 23 4.05 -0.67 5.57
CA LYS A 23 4.23 -1.36 6.84
C LYS A 23 2.98 -2.17 7.18
N TYR A 24 3.17 -3.46 7.44
CA TYR A 24 2.12 -4.33 7.98
C TYR A 24 2.58 -4.98 9.30
N GLY A 25 1.82 -4.74 10.36
CA GLY A 25 2.07 -5.30 11.70
C GLY A 25 3.06 -4.54 12.58
N ALA A 26 3.30 -5.09 13.77
CA ALA A 26 4.17 -4.52 14.79
C ALA A 26 5.63 -4.96 14.60
N GLY A 27 6.53 -3.99 14.42
CA GLY A 27 7.97 -4.23 14.32
C GLY A 27 8.74 -3.09 13.66
N HIS A 28 10.05 -3.31 13.54
CA HIS A 28 10.97 -2.45 12.81
C HIS A 28 10.68 -2.53 11.31
N TYR A 29 10.48 -1.37 10.67
CA TYR A 29 10.10 -1.25 9.27
C TYR A 29 11.11 -0.32 8.59
N VAL A 30 11.74 -0.82 7.52
CA VAL A 30 12.62 -0.04 6.67
C VAL A 30 11.91 0.11 5.32
N PRO A 31 11.43 1.32 4.98
CA PRO A 31 10.77 1.55 3.70
C PRO A 31 11.78 1.40 2.56
N GLU A 32 11.40 0.60 1.56
CA GLU A 32 12.01 0.57 0.23
C GLU A 32 11.11 1.33 -0.74
N GLY A 33 11.66 2.31 -1.47
CA GLY A 33 10.91 3.12 -2.45
C GLY A 33 9.92 4.10 -1.81
N VAL A 34 8.76 4.30 -2.45
CA VAL A 34 7.71 5.18 -1.90
C VAL A 34 7.08 4.54 -0.68
N ASN A 35 7.04 5.28 0.43
CA ASN A 35 6.39 4.80 1.64
C ASN A 35 4.87 4.96 1.50
N PHE A 36 4.16 3.84 1.44
CA PHE A 36 2.71 3.81 1.38
C PHE A 36 2.12 3.77 2.79
N GLU A 37 1.11 4.59 3.02
CA GLU A 37 0.28 4.50 4.22
C GLU A 37 -0.71 3.33 4.05
N PHE A 38 -0.61 2.34 4.94
CA PHE A 38 -1.50 1.19 4.96
C PHE A 38 -2.43 1.27 6.17
N VAL A 39 -3.73 1.23 5.89
CA VAL A 39 -4.79 1.21 6.91
C VAL A 39 -5.62 -0.04 6.72
N ALA A 40 -5.62 -0.93 7.71
CA ALA A 40 -6.50 -2.09 7.70
C ALA A 40 -7.96 -1.64 7.94
N ILE A 41 -8.80 -1.75 6.92
CA ILE A 41 -10.21 -1.31 6.96
C ILE A 41 -11.19 -2.47 7.20
N GLY A 42 -10.71 -3.71 7.20
CA GLY A 42 -11.55 -4.86 7.53
C GLY A 42 -10.90 -6.20 7.19
N LYS A 43 -11.71 -7.25 7.22
CA LYS A 43 -11.34 -8.59 6.79
C LYS A 43 -12.37 -9.07 5.78
N ILE A 44 -11.92 -9.64 4.68
CA ILE A 44 -12.77 -10.29 3.68
C ILE A 44 -12.57 -11.80 3.74
N GLU A 45 -13.67 -12.54 3.73
CA GLU A 45 -13.64 -13.99 3.59
C GLU A 45 -13.63 -14.33 2.10
N THR A 46 -12.51 -14.90 1.65
CA THR A 46 -12.37 -15.43 0.29
C THR A 46 -12.35 -16.95 0.35
N ALA A 47 -12.64 -17.63 -0.77
CA ALA A 47 -12.58 -19.10 -0.84
C ALA A 47 -11.20 -19.69 -0.46
N LYS A 48 -10.15 -18.86 -0.40
CA LYS A 48 -8.79 -19.23 0.02
C LYS A 48 -8.45 -18.82 1.47
N GLY A 49 -9.41 -18.32 2.25
CA GLY A 49 -9.26 -17.91 3.65
C GLY A 49 -9.56 -16.42 3.92
N ARG A 50 -9.28 -15.99 5.15
CA ARG A 50 -9.45 -14.60 5.60
C ARG A 50 -8.31 -13.73 5.11
N ARG A 51 -8.61 -12.76 4.25
CA ARG A 51 -7.66 -11.72 3.83
C ARG A 51 -8.00 -10.40 4.51
N VAL A 52 -6.99 -9.57 4.75
CA VAL A 52 -7.22 -8.21 5.26
C VAL A 52 -7.60 -7.33 4.09
N LYS A 53 -8.72 -6.63 4.24
CA LYS A 53 -9.09 -5.52 3.37
C LYS A 53 -8.36 -4.29 3.87
N ALA A 54 -7.60 -3.66 3.01
CA ALA A 54 -6.79 -2.53 3.38
C ALA A 54 -6.93 -1.38 2.40
N GLU A 55 -6.70 -0.21 2.93
CA GLU A 55 -6.66 1.03 2.20
C GLU A 55 -5.21 1.51 2.18
N ILE A 56 -4.72 1.80 0.98
CA ILE A 56 -3.36 2.19 0.70
C ILE A 56 -3.39 3.61 0.16
N SER A 57 -2.61 4.51 0.76
CA SER A 57 -2.49 5.89 0.28
C SER A 57 -1.02 6.23 0.03
N ALA A 58 -0.74 6.98 -1.04
CA ALA A 58 0.58 7.57 -1.27
C ALA A 58 0.51 8.80 -2.17
N ILE A 59 1.50 9.67 -2.00
CA ILE A 59 1.72 10.82 -2.86
C ILE A 59 2.55 10.36 -4.05
N CYS A 60 2.10 10.68 -5.27
CA CYS A 60 2.85 10.37 -6.47
C CYS A 60 4.15 11.19 -6.51
N PRO A 61 5.33 10.56 -6.59
CA PRO A 61 6.60 11.28 -6.63
C PRO A 61 6.78 12.10 -7.91
N ASN A 62 6.02 11.81 -8.97
CA ASN A 62 6.13 12.49 -10.25
C ASN A 62 5.24 13.75 -10.35
N CYS A 63 3.98 13.68 -9.90
CA CYS A 63 3.01 14.79 -10.04
C CYS A 63 2.50 15.37 -8.73
N GLY A 64 2.93 14.85 -7.57
CA GLY A 64 2.51 15.33 -6.25
C GLY A 64 1.06 15.02 -5.88
N VAL A 65 0.30 14.32 -6.73
CA VAL A 65 -1.10 13.98 -6.47
C VAL A 65 -1.18 12.86 -5.43
N ALA A 66 -1.99 13.07 -4.39
CA ALA A 66 -2.35 12.04 -3.43
C ALA A 66 -3.25 11.00 -4.11
N ASN A 67 -2.82 9.75 -4.10
CA ASN A 67 -3.56 8.63 -4.63
C ASN A 67 -3.96 7.69 -3.50
N LYS A 68 -5.10 7.04 -3.69
CA LYS A 68 -5.72 6.15 -2.72
C LYS A 68 -6.23 4.91 -3.44
N TRP A 69 -5.89 3.75 -2.92
CA TRP A 69 -6.25 2.44 -3.47
C TRP A 69 -6.80 1.54 -2.39
N THR A 70 -7.76 0.69 -2.75
CA THR A 70 -8.35 -0.29 -1.84
C THR A 70 -8.00 -1.69 -2.33
N ILE A 71 -7.41 -2.50 -1.45
CA ILE A 71 -6.98 -3.88 -1.69
C ILE A 71 -7.72 -4.87 -0.78
#